data_AF-A0A517YVB0-F1
#
_entry.id   AF-A0A517YVB0-F1
#
_cell.length_a   1.000
_cell.length_b   1.000
_cell.length_c   1.000
_cell.angle_alpha   90.00
_cell.angle_beta   90.00
_cell.angle_gamma   90.00
#
_symmetry.space_group_name_H-M   'P 1'
#
loop_
_entity.id
_entity.type
_entity.pdbx_description
1 polymer ?
#
loop_
_entity_poly.entity_id
_entity_poly.type
_entity_poly.pdbx_seq_one_letter_code
_entity_poly.pdbx_strand_id
1 'polypeptide(L)'
;MNSDHKTQSREYRANCAVLTVSDTRTESDDRSGQLIMEMLEQSGHSVKGYAIVKDNPADVEDQLLDWLRSSKTPVLPLDKSGKPAGDAGSGNGGMGSAIPSKAQAEINVIITTGGTGIARRDRTVEVVSRLLQKELEGFGELFRMLSYKEVGASAMLSRAVAGLACSAGHETFIFSMPGSVNAVRLGMEKLILPELPHLLWERQR
;
A
#
# COMPACT_ATOMS: atom_id res chain seq x y z
N MET A 1 -12.25 -16.49 -14.33
CA MET A 1 -11.15 -16.95 -13.45
C MET A 1 -11.74 -17.80 -12.32
N ASN A 2 -11.22 -19.01 -12.09
CA ASN A 2 -11.79 -20.04 -11.20
C ASN A 2 -11.79 -19.67 -9.70
N SER A 3 -12.82 -20.12 -9.00
CA SER A 3 -13.04 -20.02 -7.54
C SER A 3 -11.95 -20.68 -6.68
N ASP A 4 -11.24 -21.66 -7.24
CA ASP A 4 -10.26 -22.46 -6.49
C ASP A 4 -8.96 -21.69 -6.21
N HIS A 5 -8.55 -20.78 -7.12
CA HIS A 5 -7.33 -19.97 -6.95
C HIS A 5 -7.46 -18.89 -5.86
N LYS A 6 -8.67 -18.32 -5.69
CA LYS A 6 -8.94 -17.34 -4.62
C LYS A 6 -8.93 -17.97 -3.22
N THR A 7 -9.02 -19.29 -3.11
CA THR A 7 -9.05 -19.98 -1.81
C THR A 7 -7.65 -20.17 -1.22
N GLN A 8 -6.63 -20.40 -2.06
CA GLN A 8 -5.23 -20.52 -1.62
C GLN A 8 -4.55 -19.16 -1.32
N SER A 9 -4.99 -18.07 -1.96
CA SER A 9 -4.38 -16.75 -1.73
C SER A 9 -4.76 -16.09 -0.40
N ARG A 10 -5.77 -16.61 0.33
CA ARG A 10 -6.27 -16.00 1.58
C ARG A 10 -5.28 -16.01 2.74
N GLU A 11 -4.17 -16.72 2.62
CA GLU A 11 -3.15 -16.88 3.68
C GLU A 11 -2.02 -15.83 3.60
N TYR A 12 -2.08 -14.89 2.65
CA TYR A 12 -1.02 -13.90 2.45
C TYR A 12 -1.25 -12.60 3.22
N ARG A 13 -0.25 -12.24 4.04
CA ARG A 13 -0.23 -11.00 4.80
C ARG A 13 0.66 -9.96 4.12
N ALA A 14 0.07 -8.83 3.75
CA ALA A 14 0.82 -7.66 3.28
C ALA A 14 1.53 -6.96 4.45
N ASN A 15 2.72 -6.44 4.16
CA ASN A 15 3.40 -5.44 4.98
C ASN A 15 3.34 -4.12 4.22
N CYS A 16 2.47 -3.25 4.70
CA CYS A 16 2.06 -2.05 4.03
C CYS A 16 2.78 -0.82 4.58
N ALA A 17 3.02 0.16 3.72
CA ALA A 17 3.28 1.52 4.12
C ALA A 17 2.18 2.46 3.59
N VAL A 18 1.84 3.47 4.38
CA VAL A 18 0.78 4.44 4.05
C VAL A 18 1.38 5.84 3.95
N LEU A 19 1.21 6.48 2.79
CA LEU A 19 1.68 7.83 2.54
C LEU A 19 0.51 8.78 2.32
N THR A 20 0.39 9.80 3.17
CA THR A 20 -0.53 10.90 2.94
C THR A 20 0.22 12.07 2.31
N VAL A 21 -0.24 12.54 1.15
CA VAL A 21 0.30 13.70 0.45
C VAL A 21 -0.60 14.90 0.73
N SER A 22 -0.13 15.84 1.54
CA SER A 22 -0.90 17.02 1.94
C SER A 22 -0.03 18.15 2.49
N ASP A 23 -0.37 19.37 2.09
CA ASP A 23 0.25 20.59 2.63
C ASP A 23 -0.22 20.94 4.04
N THR A 24 -1.43 20.50 4.42
CA THR A 24 -2.12 20.98 5.63
C THR A 24 -2.40 19.92 6.67
N ARG A 25 -2.35 18.63 6.31
CA ARG A 25 -2.64 17.55 7.27
C ARG A 25 -1.51 17.38 8.27
N THR A 26 -1.92 16.94 9.46
CA THR A 26 -1.11 16.45 10.56
C THR A 26 -1.58 15.06 10.94
N GLU A 27 -0.80 14.31 11.72
CA GLU A 27 -1.16 12.96 12.13
C GLU A 27 -2.53 12.88 12.83
N SER A 28 -2.89 13.94 13.58
CA SER A 28 -4.16 14.03 14.32
C SER A 28 -5.39 14.25 13.44
N ASP A 29 -5.25 14.80 12.23
CA ASP A 29 -6.38 15.15 11.36
C ASP A 29 -6.34 14.44 9.99
N ASP A 30 -5.36 13.57 9.78
CA ASP A 30 -5.24 12.70 8.60
C ASP A 30 -6.23 11.53 8.65
N ARG A 31 -7.51 11.86 8.50
CA ARG A 31 -8.60 10.86 8.51
C ARG A 31 -8.45 9.81 7.41
N SER A 32 -7.89 10.18 6.26
CA SER A 32 -7.74 9.28 5.11
C SER A 32 -6.62 8.27 5.34
N GLY A 33 -5.45 8.72 5.80
CA GLY A 33 -4.36 7.83 6.18
C GLY A 33 -4.74 6.92 7.34
N GLN A 34 -5.40 7.47 8.37
CA GLN A 34 -5.94 6.69 9.49
C GLN A 34 -6.91 5.59 9.03
N LEU A 35 -7.85 5.92 8.13
CA LEU A 35 -8.78 4.95 7.58
C LEU A 35 -8.07 3.83 6.81
N ILE A 36 -7.06 4.15 6.00
CA ILE A 36 -6.27 3.12 5.27
C ILE A 36 -5.61 2.17 6.27
N MET A 37 -4.95 2.71 7.30
CA MET A 37 -4.27 1.91 8.32
C MET A 37 -5.26 0.99 9.07
N GLU A 38 -6.39 1.54 9.50
CA GLU A 38 -7.45 0.78 10.18
C GLU A 38 -7.95 -0.38 9.30
N MET A 39 -8.27 -0.11 8.04
CA MET A 39 -8.81 -1.11 7.12
C MET A 39 -7.79 -2.23 6.79
N LEU A 40 -6.50 -1.89 6.69
CA LEU A 40 -5.43 -2.86 6.49
C LEU A 40 -5.30 -3.79 7.70
N GLU A 41 -5.27 -3.24 8.92
CA GLU A 41 -5.15 -4.02 10.15
C GLU A 41 -6.38 -4.91 10.37
N GLN A 42 -7.59 -4.38 10.14
CA GLN A 42 -8.84 -5.14 10.21
C GLN A 42 -8.89 -6.28 9.18
N SER A 43 -8.21 -6.13 8.05
CA SER A 43 -8.08 -7.17 7.02
C SER A 43 -6.92 -8.15 7.27
N GLY A 44 -6.25 -8.05 8.43
CA GLY A 44 -5.16 -8.94 8.82
C GLY A 44 -3.79 -8.56 8.26
N HIS A 45 -3.65 -7.44 7.56
CA HIS A 45 -2.38 -6.93 7.08
C HIS A 45 -1.59 -6.19 8.18
N SER A 46 -0.33 -5.85 7.92
CA SER A 46 0.48 -5.05 8.86
C SER A 46 0.77 -3.69 8.26
N VAL A 47 0.64 -2.62 9.05
CA VAL A 47 1.24 -1.32 8.72
C VAL A 47 2.65 -1.27 9.30
N LYS A 48 3.66 -1.13 8.44
CA LYS A 48 5.09 -1.07 8.80
C LYS A 48 5.68 0.33 8.62
N GLY A 49 5.01 1.20 7.87
CA GLY A 49 5.40 2.59 7.67
C GLY A 49 4.18 3.49 7.52
N TYR A 50 4.29 4.70 8.05
CA TYR A 50 3.32 5.77 7.87
C TYR A 50 4.08 7.09 7.78
N ALA A 51 3.71 7.94 6.83
CA ALA A 51 4.29 9.27 6.68
C ALA A 51 3.27 10.25 6.09
N ILE A 52 3.44 11.53 6.42
CA ILE A 52 2.78 12.64 5.74
C ILE A 52 3.87 13.48 5.06
N VAL A 53 3.72 13.73 3.77
CA VAL A 53 4.62 14.60 2.99
C VAL A 53 3.86 15.76 2.37
N LYS A 54 4.58 16.84 2.04
CA LYS A 54 4.01 17.98 1.33
C LYS A 54 3.63 17.59 -0.10
N ASP A 55 2.70 18.35 -0.71
CA ASP A 55 2.28 18.14 -2.10
C ASP A 55 3.32 18.71 -3.07
N ASN A 56 4.50 18.10 -3.01
CA ASN A 56 5.69 18.44 -3.77
C ASN A 56 6.27 17.14 -4.36
N PRO A 57 6.48 17.06 -5.68
CA PRO A 57 6.95 15.83 -6.33
C PRO A 57 8.19 15.20 -5.70
N ALA A 58 9.16 16.01 -5.27
CA ALA A 58 10.42 15.51 -4.71
C ALA A 58 10.18 14.82 -3.36
N ASP A 59 9.37 15.41 -2.48
CA ASP A 59 9.08 14.84 -1.16
C ASP A 59 8.33 13.51 -1.28
N VAL A 60 7.40 13.41 -2.25
CA VAL A 60 6.70 12.16 -2.57
C VAL A 60 7.68 11.11 -3.11
N GLU A 61 8.52 11.49 -4.08
CA GLU A 61 9.47 10.59 -4.72
C GLU A 61 10.51 10.05 -3.74
N ASP A 62 11.08 10.93 -2.89
CA ASP A 62 12.07 10.57 -1.88
C ASP A 62 11.50 9.57 -0.86
N GLN A 63 10.28 9.82 -0.35
CA GLN A 63 9.65 8.92 0.61
C GLN A 63 9.32 7.55 0.01
N LEU A 64 8.87 7.51 -1.25
CA LEU A 64 8.61 6.24 -1.96
C LEU A 64 9.91 5.47 -2.17
N LEU A 65 10.98 6.14 -2.62
CA LEU A 65 12.29 5.52 -2.84
C LEU A 65 12.92 5.00 -1.54
N ASP A 66 12.75 5.69 -0.42
CA ASP A 66 13.20 5.24 0.90
C ASP A 66 12.58 3.88 1.29
N TRP A 67 11.25 3.76 1.14
CA TRP A 67 10.56 2.50 1.41
C TRP A 67 10.89 1.40 0.41
N LEU A 68 11.03 1.73 -0.89
CA LEU A 68 11.44 0.78 -1.92
C LEU A 68 12.87 0.25 -1.74
N ARG A 69 13.75 0.96 -1.01
CA ARG A 69 15.12 0.50 -0.72
C ARG A 69 15.23 -0.35 0.54
N SER A 70 14.20 -0.31 1.40
CA SER A 70 14.24 -0.90 2.74
C SER A 70 13.81 -2.39 2.78
N SER A 71 13.32 -2.94 1.68
CA SER A 71 12.89 -4.34 1.54
C SER A 71 14.11 -5.28 1.49
N LYS A 72 14.24 -6.21 2.45
CA LYS A 72 15.29 -7.24 2.48
C LYS A 72 14.80 -8.64 2.88
N THR A 73 13.50 -8.87 3.09
CA THR A 73 13.03 -10.11 3.72
C THR A 73 11.76 -10.65 3.07
N PRO A 74 11.79 -11.83 2.43
CA PRO A 74 10.65 -12.36 1.69
C PRO A 74 9.41 -12.57 2.58
N VAL A 75 8.22 -12.28 2.02
CA VAL A 75 6.92 -12.58 2.63
C VAL A 75 6.68 -14.07 2.68
N LEU A 76 6.43 -14.61 3.88
CA LEU A 76 6.12 -16.03 4.07
C LEU A 76 4.59 -16.25 4.15
N PRO A 77 4.09 -17.39 3.65
CA PRO A 77 2.71 -17.81 3.89
C PRO A 77 2.40 -17.87 5.39
N LEU A 78 1.19 -17.52 5.79
CA LEU A 78 0.73 -17.73 7.16
C LEU A 78 0.26 -19.18 7.35
N ASP A 79 0.52 -19.75 8.53
CA ASP A 79 -0.09 -21.00 8.96
C ASP A 79 -1.55 -20.80 9.40
N LYS A 80 -2.23 -21.91 9.72
CA LYS A 80 -3.63 -21.92 10.18
C LYS A 80 -3.89 -21.15 11.49
N SER A 81 -2.83 -20.71 12.17
CA SER A 81 -2.87 -19.90 13.40
C SER A 81 -2.53 -18.42 13.17
N GLY A 82 -2.24 -18.02 11.93
CA GLY A 82 -1.87 -16.65 11.56
C GLY A 82 -0.40 -16.31 11.82
N LYS A 83 0.46 -17.31 12.05
CA LYS A 83 1.92 -17.13 12.21
C LYS A 83 2.67 -17.42 10.91
N PRO A 84 3.86 -16.84 10.67
CA PRO A 84 4.68 -17.19 9.51
C PRO A 84 5.01 -18.68 9.51
N ALA A 85 4.72 -19.39 8.42
CA ALA A 85 5.06 -20.80 8.28
C ALA A 85 6.59 -20.97 8.26
N GLY A 86 7.17 -21.53 9.34
CA GLY A 86 8.60 -21.86 9.43
C GLY A 86 9.40 -21.23 10.58
N ASP A 87 8.78 -20.44 11.47
CA ASP A 87 9.49 -19.88 12.63
C ASP A 87 9.66 -20.93 13.74
N ALA A 88 10.69 -21.77 13.60
CA ALA A 88 11.12 -22.69 14.63
C ALA A 88 11.75 -21.87 15.78
N GLY A 89 10.98 -21.70 16.85
CA GLY A 89 11.38 -20.93 18.02
C GLY A 89 12.74 -21.36 18.57
N SER A 90 13.62 -20.37 18.76
CA SER A 90 14.78 -20.50 19.62
C SER A 90 14.59 -19.58 20.82
N GLY A 91 14.28 -20.18 21.97
CA GLY A 91 14.39 -19.52 23.26
C GLY A 91 15.77 -19.79 23.85
N ASN A 92 16.43 -18.76 24.40
CA ASN A 92 16.89 -18.75 25.79
C ASN A 92 17.31 -17.34 26.23
N GLY A 93 17.22 -17.09 27.55
CA GLY A 93 17.21 -15.77 28.18
C GLY A 93 18.53 -14.99 28.25
N GLY A 94 18.37 -13.73 28.65
CA GLY A 94 19.44 -12.78 28.95
C GLY A 94 18.87 -11.45 29.39
N MET A 95 18.80 -11.21 30.70
CA MET A 95 18.54 -9.89 31.28
C MET A 95 19.68 -8.95 30.86
N GLY A 96 19.40 -8.05 29.93
CA GLY A 96 20.37 -7.07 29.43
C GLY A 96 19.63 -5.95 28.73
N SER A 97 19.64 -4.77 29.36
CA SER A 97 19.17 -3.51 28.79
C SER A 97 19.94 -3.21 27.49
N ALA A 98 19.37 -3.62 26.37
CA ALA A 98 19.75 -3.19 25.04
C ALA A 98 18.45 -3.03 24.25
N ILE A 99 18.16 -1.80 23.83
CA ILE A 99 17.12 -1.53 22.85
C ILE A 99 17.53 -2.31 21.60
N PRO A 100 16.81 -3.37 21.17
CA PRO A 100 17.19 -4.08 19.97
C PRO A 100 16.98 -3.12 18.80
N SER A 101 18.03 -2.93 18.00
CA SER A 101 17.93 -2.30 16.68
C SER A 101 16.86 -3.05 15.89
N LYS A 102 15.69 -2.43 15.70
CA LYS A 102 14.58 -3.03 14.96
C LYS A 102 15.08 -3.38 13.55
N ALA A 103 15.10 -4.67 13.23
CA ALA A 103 15.10 -5.10 11.85
C ALA A 103 13.88 -4.44 11.16
N GLN A 104 14.12 -3.55 10.21
CA GLN A 104 13.04 -2.89 9.45
C GLN A 104 12.30 -3.99 8.68
N ALA A 105 11.03 -4.22 9.00
CA ALA A 105 10.23 -5.25 8.32
C ALA A 105 10.04 -4.86 6.84
N GLU A 106 10.17 -5.82 5.92
CA GLU A 106 10.02 -5.60 4.48
C GLU A 106 8.64 -4.97 4.16
N ILE A 107 8.63 -3.83 3.46
CA ILE A 107 7.43 -3.25 2.86
C ILE A 107 7.27 -3.88 1.46
N ASN A 108 6.09 -4.42 1.18
CA ASN A 108 5.74 -5.04 -0.12
C ASN A 108 4.51 -4.41 -0.77
N VAL A 109 3.83 -3.52 -0.05
CA VAL A 109 2.69 -2.74 -0.54
C VAL A 109 2.84 -1.31 -0.03
N ILE A 110 2.71 -0.33 -0.91
CA ILE A 110 2.64 1.09 -0.56
C ILE A 110 1.29 1.62 -1.03
N ILE A 111 0.57 2.32 -0.15
CA ILE A 111 -0.69 2.97 -0.47
C ILE A 111 -0.54 4.46 -0.22
N THR A 112 -0.72 5.27 -1.27
CA THR A 112 -0.67 6.72 -1.19
C THR A 112 -2.05 7.34 -1.36
N THR A 113 -2.29 8.43 -0.65
CA THR A 113 -3.56 9.19 -0.69
C THR A 113 -3.29 10.69 -0.73
N GLY A 114 -3.87 11.38 -1.72
CA GLY A 114 -3.69 12.83 -1.91
C GLY A 114 -2.73 13.22 -3.04
N GLY A 115 -2.66 14.53 -3.34
CA GLY A 115 -1.80 15.09 -4.40
C GLY A 115 -2.13 14.64 -5.83
N THR A 116 -3.36 14.16 -6.08
CA THR A 116 -3.81 13.59 -7.36
C THR A 116 -4.73 14.50 -8.17
N GLY A 117 -4.95 15.75 -7.75
CA GLY A 117 -5.82 16.70 -8.46
C GLY A 117 -5.32 17.06 -9.86
N ILE A 118 -5.97 18.06 -10.47
CA ILE A 118 -5.64 18.57 -11.81
C ILE A 118 -4.85 19.89 -11.77
N ALA A 119 -4.57 20.43 -10.57
CA ALA A 119 -3.78 21.65 -10.46
C ALA A 119 -2.32 21.35 -10.81
N ARG A 120 -1.56 22.37 -11.20
CA ARG A 120 -0.15 22.19 -11.61
C ARG A 120 0.75 21.54 -10.56
N ARG A 121 0.40 21.70 -9.28
CA ARG A 121 1.13 21.11 -8.15
C ARG A 121 0.80 19.62 -7.93
N ASP A 122 -0.38 19.18 -8.35
CA ASP A 122 -0.86 17.81 -8.13
C ASP A 122 -0.12 16.84 -9.06
N ARG A 123 0.98 16.27 -8.58
CA ARG A 123 1.89 15.45 -9.42
C ARG A 123 2.14 14.06 -8.86
N THR A 124 1.38 13.63 -7.86
CA THR A 124 1.56 12.32 -7.22
C THR A 124 1.39 11.17 -8.21
N VAL A 125 0.43 11.26 -9.14
CA VAL A 125 0.21 10.23 -10.17
C VAL A 125 1.42 10.12 -11.12
N GLU A 126 1.98 11.25 -11.55
CA GLU A 126 3.17 11.31 -12.40
C GLU A 126 4.43 10.81 -11.69
N VAL A 127 4.56 11.06 -10.39
CA VAL A 127 5.65 10.50 -9.58
C VAL A 127 5.50 8.99 -9.51
N VAL A 128 4.33 8.50 -9.08
CA VAL A 128 4.11 7.06 -8.91
C VAL A 128 4.26 6.32 -10.23
N SER A 129 3.63 6.77 -11.32
CA SER A 129 3.70 6.11 -12.63
C SER A 129 5.15 5.95 -13.15
N ARG A 130 6.03 6.94 -12.92
CA ARG A 130 7.46 6.84 -13.30
C ARG A 130 8.23 5.76 -12.54
N LEU A 131 7.77 5.40 -11.34
CA LEU A 131 8.41 4.38 -10.50
C LEU A 131 7.93 2.95 -10.83
N LEU A 132 6.85 2.80 -11.61
CA LEU A 132 6.27 1.49 -11.94
C LEU A 132 7.03 0.86 -13.12
N GLN A 133 7.43 -0.41 -12.97
CA GLN A 133 7.90 -1.24 -14.07
C GLN A 133 6.72 -1.86 -14.82
N LYS A 134 5.62 -2.11 -14.13
CA LYS A 134 4.39 -2.66 -14.72
C LYS A 134 3.18 -1.96 -14.11
N GLU A 135 2.49 -1.17 -14.93
CA GLU A 135 1.26 -0.52 -14.53
C GLU A 135 0.10 -1.54 -14.49
N LEU A 136 -0.75 -1.41 -13.48
CA LEU A 136 -2.02 -2.13 -13.36
C LEU A 136 -3.14 -1.17 -13.81
N GLU A 137 -3.22 -0.93 -15.12
CA GLU A 137 -4.12 0.08 -15.74
C GLU A 137 -5.58 -0.05 -15.24
N GLY A 138 -6.04 -1.29 -15.08
CA GLY A 138 -7.37 -1.62 -14.60
C GLY A 138 -7.72 -1.03 -13.22
N PHE A 139 -6.74 -0.70 -12.37
CA PHE A 139 -7.00 -0.03 -11.10
C PHE A 139 -7.60 1.35 -11.32
N GLY A 140 -6.95 2.20 -12.12
CA GLY A 140 -7.43 3.56 -12.39
C GLY A 140 -8.74 3.57 -13.17
N GLU A 141 -8.91 2.63 -14.10
CA GLU A 141 -10.12 2.47 -14.89
C GLU A 141 -11.32 2.07 -14.03
N LEU A 142 -11.19 1.00 -13.24
CA LEU A 142 -12.26 0.53 -12.36
C LEU A 142 -12.54 1.54 -11.25
N PHE A 143 -11.51 2.20 -10.72
CA PHE A 143 -11.68 3.26 -9.73
C PHE A 143 -12.56 4.39 -10.28
N ARG A 144 -12.29 4.88 -11.50
CA ARG A 144 -13.11 5.92 -12.13
C ARG A 144 -14.52 5.43 -12.47
N MET A 145 -14.66 4.19 -12.95
CA MET A 145 -15.98 3.61 -13.25
C MET A 145 -16.84 3.49 -12.00
N LEU A 146 -16.27 3.00 -10.90
CA LEU A 146 -16.96 2.90 -9.62
C LEU A 146 -17.26 4.29 -9.05
N SER A 147 -16.30 5.21 -9.12
CA SER A 147 -16.49 6.60 -8.68
C SER A 147 -17.59 7.30 -9.46
N TYR A 148 -17.74 7.03 -10.76
CA TYR A 148 -18.82 7.60 -11.58
C TYR A 148 -20.21 7.23 -11.05
N LYS A 149 -20.36 6.04 -10.45
CA LYS A 149 -21.62 5.62 -9.81
C LYS A 149 -21.93 6.42 -8.53
N GLU A 150 -20.92 6.98 -7.87
CA GLU A 150 -21.08 7.74 -6.62
C GLU A 150 -21.15 9.26 -6.85
N VAL A 151 -20.28 9.80 -7.70
CA VAL A 151 -20.09 11.25 -7.89
C VAL A 151 -20.37 11.73 -9.33
N GLY A 152 -20.84 10.85 -10.21
CA GLY A 152 -21.18 11.18 -11.59
C GLY A 152 -19.99 11.71 -12.38
N ALA A 153 -20.22 12.76 -13.17
CA ALA A 153 -19.22 13.34 -14.08
C ALA A 153 -17.93 13.81 -13.36
N SER A 154 -17.98 14.14 -12.06
CA SER A 154 -16.79 14.51 -11.29
C SER A 154 -15.72 13.41 -11.27
N ALA A 155 -16.11 12.14 -11.43
CA ALA A 155 -15.18 11.02 -11.54
C ALA A 155 -14.21 11.12 -12.72
N MET A 156 -14.56 11.90 -13.76
CA MET A 156 -13.67 12.21 -14.88
C MET A 156 -12.38 12.89 -14.41
N LEU A 157 -12.43 13.65 -13.31
CA LEU A 157 -11.28 14.37 -12.74
C LEU A 157 -10.50 13.51 -11.74
N SER A 158 -11.01 12.34 -11.37
CA SER A 158 -10.35 11.45 -10.42
C SER A 158 -9.16 10.76 -11.08
N ARG A 159 -7.98 11.01 -10.54
CA ARG A 159 -6.74 10.36 -10.99
C ARG A 159 -6.29 9.36 -9.92
N ALA A 160 -6.05 8.13 -10.36
CA ALA A 160 -5.59 7.01 -9.53
C ALA A 160 -4.74 6.11 -10.42
N VAL A 161 -3.66 5.56 -9.87
CA VAL A 161 -2.71 4.69 -10.58
C VAL A 161 -2.21 3.62 -9.62
N ALA A 162 -1.94 2.43 -10.13
CA ALA A 162 -1.30 1.37 -9.37
C ALA A 162 -0.37 0.56 -10.24
N GLY A 163 0.58 -0.13 -9.63
CA GLY A 163 1.49 -1.00 -10.36
C GLY A 163 2.51 -1.69 -9.49
N LEU A 164 3.39 -2.43 -10.16
CA LEU A 164 4.55 -3.07 -9.57
C LEU A 164 5.77 -2.15 -9.73
N ALA A 165 6.36 -1.78 -8.60
CA ALA A 165 7.67 -1.15 -8.51
C ALA A 165 8.73 -2.20 -8.16
N CYS A 166 9.95 -2.06 -8.67
CA CYS A 166 11.08 -2.95 -8.41
C CYS A 166 12.32 -2.12 -8.05
N SER A 167 12.95 -2.47 -6.94
CA SER A 167 14.15 -1.81 -6.43
C SER A 167 15.06 -2.86 -5.81
N ALA A 168 16.32 -2.90 -6.24
CA ALA A 168 17.33 -3.84 -5.75
C ALA A 168 16.88 -5.33 -5.74
N GLY A 169 16.03 -5.74 -6.69
CA GLY A 169 15.50 -7.11 -6.79
C GLY A 169 14.26 -7.38 -5.93
N HIS A 170 13.73 -6.36 -5.24
CA HIS A 170 12.51 -6.46 -4.46
C HIS A 170 11.35 -5.79 -5.17
N GLU A 171 10.26 -6.54 -5.32
CA GLU A 171 9.03 -6.09 -5.95
C GLU A 171 8.02 -5.59 -4.91
N THR A 172 7.51 -4.38 -5.11
CA THR A 172 6.56 -3.70 -4.21
C THR A 172 5.38 -3.19 -5.01
N PHE A 173 4.16 -3.52 -4.60
CA PHE A 173 2.97 -2.92 -5.21
C PHE A 173 2.78 -1.51 -4.69
N ILE A 174 2.51 -0.55 -5.57
CA ILE A 174 2.14 0.82 -5.21
C ILE A 174 0.73 1.09 -5.70
N PHE A 175 -0.12 1.63 -4.83
CA PHE A 175 -1.46 2.12 -5.15
C PHE A 175 -1.54 3.60 -4.78
N SER A 176 -1.99 4.45 -5.69
CA SER A 176 -2.14 5.89 -5.48
C SER A 176 -3.56 6.32 -5.83
N MET A 177 -4.22 6.98 -4.89
CA MET A 177 -5.63 7.36 -5.02
C MET A 177 -5.93 8.75 -4.42
N PRO A 178 -7.08 9.36 -4.75
CA PRO A 178 -7.44 10.69 -4.24
C PRO A 178 -7.57 10.78 -2.72
N GLY A 179 -7.26 11.96 -2.18
CA GLY A 179 -7.17 12.24 -0.74
C GLY A 179 -8.47 12.20 0.07
N SER A 180 -9.64 12.12 -0.57
CA SER A 180 -10.92 12.14 0.13
C SER A 180 -11.23 10.81 0.81
N VAL A 181 -11.86 10.85 1.99
CA VAL A 181 -12.24 9.65 2.75
C VAL A 181 -13.13 8.70 1.92
N ASN A 182 -14.04 9.24 1.11
CA ASN A 182 -14.92 8.44 0.25
C ASN A 182 -14.13 7.73 -0.86
N ALA A 183 -13.20 8.44 -1.52
CA ALA A 183 -12.31 7.85 -2.51
C ALA A 183 -11.46 6.72 -1.92
N VAL A 184 -10.89 6.94 -0.74
CA VAL A 184 -10.13 5.92 0.00
C VAL A 184 -10.99 4.70 0.29
N ARG A 185 -12.19 4.91 0.84
CA ARG A 185 -13.12 3.82 1.15
C ARG A 185 -13.44 3.00 -0.11
N LEU A 186 -13.80 3.66 -1.20
CA LEU A 186 -14.10 3.00 -2.48
C LEU A 186 -12.89 2.20 -2.99
N GLY A 187 -11.70 2.80 -3.03
CA GLY A 187 -10.49 2.15 -3.52
C GLY A 187 -10.09 0.95 -2.68
N MET A 188 -10.13 1.08 -1.35
CA MET A 188 -9.79 0.02 -0.42
C MET A 188 -10.80 -1.12 -0.44
N GLU A 189 -12.10 -0.85 -0.30
CA GLU A 189 -13.14 -1.87 -0.17
C GLU A 189 -13.42 -2.60 -1.48
N LYS A 190 -13.40 -1.90 -2.61
CA LYS A 190 -13.84 -2.47 -3.90
C LYS A 190 -12.71 -3.02 -4.74
N LEU A 191 -11.47 -2.56 -4.53
CA LEU A 191 -10.35 -2.89 -5.41
C LEU A 191 -9.14 -3.47 -4.66
N ILE A 192 -8.59 -2.74 -3.69
CA ILE A 192 -7.28 -3.10 -3.11
C ILE A 192 -7.41 -4.33 -2.21
N LEU A 193 -8.19 -4.25 -1.13
CA LEU A 193 -8.25 -5.33 -0.13
C LEU A 193 -8.74 -6.68 -0.69
N PRO A 194 -9.76 -6.73 -1.58
CA PRO A 194 -10.21 -8.00 -2.14
C PRO A 194 -9.17 -8.73 -3.00
N GLU A 195 -8.23 -8.00 -3.60
CA GLU A 195 -7.26 -8.55 -4.56
C GLU A 195 -5.84 -8.62 -3.98
N LEU A 196 -5.55 -7.93 -2.87
CA LEU A 196 -4.22 -7.89 -2.27
C LEU A 196 -3.62 -9.28 -1.98
N PRO A 197 -4.36 -10.25 -1.41
CA PRO A 197 -3.80 -11.58 -1.17
C PRO A 197 -3.45 -12.31 -2.47
N HIS A 198 -4.22 -12.11 -3.54
CA HIS A 198 -3.95 -12.71 -4.85
C HIS A 198 -2.71 -12.09 -5.51
N LEU A 199 -2.56 -10.76 -5.44
CA LEU A 199 -1.39 -10.05 -5.96
C LEU A 199 -0.09 -10.51 -5.28
N LEU A 200 -0.11 -10.70 -3.96
CA LEU A 200 1.06 -11.18 -3.21
C LEU A 200 1.43 -12.63 -3.56
N TRP A 201 0.44 -13.48 -3.80
CA TRP A 201 0.66 -14.85 -4.24
C TRP A 201 1.28 -14.93 -5.64
N GLU A 202 0.78 -14.12 -6.59
CA GLU A 202 1.29 -14.11 -7.98
C GLU A 202 2.77 -13.73 -8.05
N ARG A 203 3.21 -12.81 -7.17
CA ARG A 203 4.62 -12.37 -7.03
C ARG A 203 5.59 -13.49 -6.64
N GLN A 204 5.11 -14.59 -6.06
CA GLN A 204 5.98 -15.68 -5.58
C GLN A 204 6.28 -16.75 -6.65
N ARG A 205 5.74 -16.60 -7.87
CA ARG A 205 5.94 -17.55 -8.98
C ARG A 205 7.05 -17.08 -9.90
#